data_AF-X1GXW7-F1
#
_entry.id   AF-X1GXW7-F1
#
_cell.length_a   1.000
_cell.length_b   1.000
_cell.length_c   1.000
_cell.angle_alpha   90.00
_cell.angle_beta   90.00
_cell.angle_gamma   90.00
#
_symmetry.space_group_name_H-M   'P 1'
#
loop_
_entity.id
_entity.type
_entity.pdbx_description
1 polymer ?
#
loop_
_entity_poly.entity_id
_entity_poly.type
_entity_poly.pdbx_seq_one_letter_code
_entity_poly.pdbx_strand_id
1 'polypeptide(L)'
;MNNLNSSVLLGTDLPLPLFIRGKVRDTYDLGSHLLIIATDRISAFDVVLPCGIPAKGQVLNQLSVFWFRHTADLMPNHMMETIDDVHCLDSYLPARSLFSYPAYLSGRAMIVKKVKRIPVECVVRGYISGSAWAEYQQ
;
A
#
# COMPACT_ATOMS: atom_id res chain seq x y z
N MET A 1 0.05 -26.66 -8.50
CA MET A 1 0.38 -26.68 -7.06
C MET A 1 1.23 -25.45 -6.79
N ASN A 2 0.61 -24.35 -6.34
CA ASN A 2 1.31 -23.07 -6.19
C ASN A 2 2.11 -23.08 -4.88
N ASN A 3 3.42 -22.86 -5.02
CA ASN A 3 4.37 -22.72 -3.91
C ASN A 3 3.90 -21.61 -2.95
N LEU A 4 3.32 -21.99 -1.82
CA LEU A 4 2.90 -21.10 -0.72
C LEU A 4 4.05 -20.71 0.22
N ASN A 5 5.31 -20.93 -0.18
CA ASN A 5 6.46 -20.38 0.53
C ASN A 5 6.68 -18.91 0.15
N SER A 6 5.69 -18.05 0.44
CA SER A 6 5.90 -16.60 0.34
C SER A 6 6.75 -16.18 1.54
N SER A 7 8.02 -15.85 1.29
CA SER A 7 8.87 -15.22 2.30
C SER A 7 8.19 -13.94 2.82
N VAL A 8 8.13 -13.77 4.14
CA VAL A 8 7.54 -12.59 4.77
C VAL A 8 8.33 -11.33 4.38
N LEU A 9 7.66 -10.35 3.78
CA LEU A 9 8.28 -9.09 3.37
C LEU A 9 8.15 -8.04 4.49
N LEU A 10 9.20 -7.87 5.28
CA LEU A 10 9.22 -6.88 6.37
C LEU A 10 9.70 -5.49 5.94
N GLY A 11 10.34 -5.36 4.78
CA GLY A 11 10.80 -4.08 4.27
C GLY A 11 11.25 -4.22 2.82
N THR A 12 11.35 -3.10 2.13
CA THR A 12 11.85 -3.04 0.76
C THR A 12 13.09 -2.16 0.68
N ASP A 13 13.98 -2.54 -0.23
CA ASP A 13 15.15 -1.76 -0.60
C ASP A 13 15.23 -1.73 -2.12
N LEU A 14 14.63 -0.70 -2.71
CA LEU A 14 14.63 -0.47 -4.16
C LEU A 14 15.60 0.68 -4.45
N PRO A 15 16.28 0.68 -5.61
CA PRO A 15 17.13 1.78 -6.05
C PRO A 15 16.30 2.98 -6.56
N LEU A 16 15.32 3.39 -5.76
CA LEU A 16 14.40 4.48 -6.01
C LEU A 16 14.40 5.42 -4.80
N PRO A 17 14.11 6.73 -4.98
CA PRO A 17 14.01 7.64 -3.86
C PRO A 17 12.90 7.21 -2.90
N LEU A 18 13.25 6.92 -1.64
CA LEU A 18 12.27 6.59 -0.61
C LEU A 18 11.46 7.84 -0.26
N PHE A 19 10.15 7.79 -0.46
CA PHE A 19 9.24 8.89 -0.11
C PHE A 19 8.87 8.85 1.37
N ILE A 20 8.38 7.69 1.84
CA ILE A 20 8.07 7.47 3.25
C ILE A 20 8.03 5.98 3.56
N ARG A 21 8.47 5.60 4.77
CA ARG A 21 8.21 4.29 5.37
C ARG A 21 7.18 4.46 6.48
N GLY A 22 5.97 4.00 6.23
CA GLY A 22 4.92 3.91 7.25
C GLY A 22 5.01 2.63 8.06
N LYS A 23 4.07 2.43 8.99
CA LYS A 23 3.99 1.21 9.81
C LYS A 23 3.91 -0.06 8.95
N VAL A 24 3.13 -0.03 7.86
CA VAL A 24 2.82 -1.22 7.04
C VAL A 24 3.00 -1.03 5.52
N ARG A 25 3.52 0.13 5.09
CA ARG A 25 3.76 0.44 3.67
C ARG A 25 5.12 1.11 3.51
N ASP A 26 5.82 0.74 2.45
CA ASP A 26 7.01 1.44 1.95
C ASP A 26 6.59 2.15 0.66
N THR A 27 6.87 3.44 0.55
CA THR A 27 6.47 4.26 -0.61
C THR A 27 7.68 4.89 -1.25
N TYR A 28 7.80 4.77 -2.57
CA TYR A 28 8.88 5.35 -3.37
C TYR A 28 8.35 6.45 -4.29
N ASP A 29 9.21 7.44 -4.53
CA ASP A 29 8.92 8.56 -5.40
C ASP A 29 9.28 8.25 -6.86
N LEU A 30 8.31 8.42 -7.76
CA LEU A 30 8.48 8.27 -9.22
C LEU A 30 8.28 9.63 -9.94
N GLY A 31 8.48 10.74 -9.25
CA GLY A 31 8.25 12.10 -9.77
C GLY A 31 6.81 12.56 -9.55
N SER A 32 5.98 12.49 -10.60
CA SER A 32 4.55 12.84 -10.53
C SER A 32 3.68 11.73 -9.91
N HIS A 33 4.26 10.54 -9.72
CA HIS A 33 3.60 9.36 -9.18
C HIS A 33 4.31 8.85 -7.92
N LEU A 34 3.64 7.97 -7.20
CA LEU A 34 4.21 7.21 -6.10
C LEU A 34 4.02 5.72 -6.35
N LEU A 35 5.03 4.93 -6.03
CA LEU A 35 4.93 3.47 -5.91
C LEU A 35 4.64 3.15 -4.44
N ILE A 36 3.44 2.64 -4.16
CA ILE A 36 3.07 2.21 -2.81
C ILE A 36 3.18 0.70 -2.74
N ILE A 37 3.97 0.19 -1.78
CA ILE A 37 4.16 -1.23 -1.55
C ILE A 37 3.60 -1.59 -0.18
N ALA A 38 2.62 -2.50 -0.15
CA ALA A 38 2.08 -3.04 1.10
C ALA A 38 3.00 -4.17 1.61
N THR A 39 3.53 -3.99 2.82
CA THR A 39 4.41 -4.99 3.45
C THR A 39 3.61 -5.95 4.33
N ASP A 40 4.29 -7.02 4.75
CA ASP A 40 3.72 -8.02 5.67
C ASP A 40 3.85 -7.59 7.14
N ARG A 41 4.42 -6.40 7.40
CA ARG A 41 4.43 -5.79 8.74
C ARG A 41 3.01 -5.56 9.25
N ILE A 42 2.85 -5.68 10.56
CA ILE A 42 1.62 -5.39 11.29
C ILE A 42 1.95 -4.51 12.49
N SER A 43 1.01 -3.66 12.89
CA SER A 43 1.17 -2.80 14.07
C SER A 43 -0.02 -2.92 15.00
N ALA A 44 0.25 -2.87 16.30
CA ALA A 44 -0.76 -2.79 17.36
C ALA A 44 -0.27 -1.78 18.41
N PHE A 45 -1.19 -0.99 18.98
CA PHE A 45 -0.86 0.05 19.98
C PHE A 45 0.29 0.97 19.53
N ASP A 46 0.22 1.42 18.26
CA ASP A 46 1.24 2.26 17.61
C ASP A 46 2.64 1.65 17.44
N VAL A 47 2.86 0.40 17.83
CA VAL A 47 4.13 -0.31 17.69
C VAL A 47 4.06 -1.30 16.52
N VAL A 48 5.09 -1.31 15.68
CA VAL A 48 5.27 -2.33 14.62
C VAL A 48 5.81 -3.60 15.27
N LEU A 49 5.12 -4.73 15.06
CA LEU A 49 5.53 -6.01 15.63
C LEU A 49 6.76 -6.57 14.91
N PRO A 50 7.62 -7.34 15.60
CA PRO A 50 8.84 -7.89 15.02
C PRO A 50 8.56 -8.98 13.96
N CYS A 51 7.44 -9.69 14.07
CA CYS A 51 7.00 -10.67 13.09
C CYS A 51 5.96 -10.07 12.13
N GLY A 52 6.05 -10.47 10.86
CA GLY A 52 5.06 -10.14 9.83
C GLY A 52 4.08 -11.27 9.62
N ILE A 53 2.95 -10.95 8.97
CA ILE A 53 1.95 -11.92 8.58
C ILE A 53 2.14 -12.25 7.09
N PRO A 54 2.53 -13.48 6.72
CA PRO A 54 2.75 -13.86 5.32
C PRO A 54 1.58 -13.46 4.42
N ALA A 55 1.90 -12.93 3.24
CA ALA A 55 0.95 -12.49 2.21
C ALA A 55 -0.07 -11.41 2.63
N LYS A 56 -0.01 -10.87 3.85
CA LYS A 56 -0.89 -9.77 4.30
C LYS A 56 -0.81 -8.56 3.36
N GLY A 57 0.40 -8.21 2.92
CA GLY A 57 0.60 -7.09 1.99
C GLY A 57 -0.16 -7.28 0.68
N GLN A 58 -0.12 -8.49 0.11
CA GLN A 58 -0.85 -8.83 -1.12
C GLN A 58 -2.36 -8.73 -0.93
N VAL A 59 -2.88 -9.38 0.12
CA VAL A 59 -4.34 -9.39 0.41
C VAL A 59 -4.86 -7.97 0.61
N LEU A 60 -4.18 -7.13 1.41
CA LEU A 60 -4.64 -5.77 1.68
C LEU A 60 -4.49 -4.84 0.49
N ASN A 61 -3.49 -5.04 -0.36
CA ASN A 61 -3.37 -4.31 -1.62
C ASN A 61 -4.54 -4.64 -2.54
N GLN A 62 -4.82 -5.92 -2.78
CA GLN A 62 -5.95 -6.36 -3.62
C GLN A 62 -7.31 -5.93 -3.08
N LEU A 63 -7.49 -5.94 -1.76
CA LEU A 63 -8.70 -5.40 -1.13
C LEU A 63 -8.84 -3.89 -1.40
N SER A 64 -7.75 -3.14 -1.34
CA SER A 64 -7.76 -1.71 -1.68
C SER A 64 -8.12 -1.50 -3.16
N VAL A 65 -7.56 -2.30 -4.07
CA VAL A 65 -7.86 -2.28 -5.50
C VAL A 65 -9.34 -2.54 -5.77
N PHE A 66 -9.91 -3.56 -5.11
CA PHE A 66 -11.34 -3.85 -5.20
C PHE A 66 -12.18 -2.62 -4.85
N TRP A 67 -11.93 -1.98 -3.70
CA TRP A 67 -12.69 -0.81 -3.27
C TRP A 67 -12.48 0.41 -4.15
N PHE A 68 -11.26 0.64 -4.65
CA PHE A 68 -11.00 1.73 -5.60
C PHE A 68 -11.79 1.56 -6.90
N ARG A 69 -11.91 0.33 -7.42
CA ARG A 69 -12.71 0.02 -8.60
C ARG A 69 -14.20 0.11 -8.31
N HIS A 70 -14.64 -0.43 -7.17
CA HIS A 70 -16.05 -0.50 -6.80
C HIS A 70 -16.68 0.87 -6.51
N THR A 71 -15.88 1.87 -6.12
CA THR A 71 -16.35 3.22 -5.81
C THR A 71 -15.92 4.28 -6.82
N ALA A 72 -15.39 3.86 -7.97
CA ALA A 72 -14.84 4.76 -8.99
C ALA A 72 -15.89 5.71 -9.61
N ASP A 73 -17.15 5.29 -9.64
CA ASP A 73 -18.31 6.07 -10.09
C ASP A 73 -18.77 7.13 -9.07
N LEU A 74 -18.45 6.92 -7.79
CA LEU A 74 -18.83 7.84 -6.70
C LEU A 74 -17.83 8.99 -6.53
N MET A 75 -16.53 8.69 -6.60
CA MET A 75 -15.48 9.69 -6.38
C MET A 75 -14.17 9.30 -7.11
N PRO A 76 -13.48 10.26 -7.77
CA PRO A 76 -12.16 9.99 -8.30
C PRO A 76 -11.19 9.61 -7.18
N ASN A 77 -10.37 8.60 -7.44
CA ASN A 77 -9.33 8.15 -6.52
C ASN A 77 -7.94 8.29 -7.15
N HIS A 78 -6.90 8.11 -6.34
CA HIS A 78 -5.52 8.31 -6.76
C HIS A 78 -4.88 7.09 -7.45
N MET A 79 -5.55 5.93 -7.47
CA MET A 79 -4.99 4.69 -8.04
C MET A 79 -4.90 4.83 -9.56
N MET A 80 -3.71 4.57 -10.11
CA MET A 80 -3.46 4.60 -11.55
C MET A 80 -3.38 3.19 -12.11
N GLU A 81 -2.54 2.36 -11.51
CA GLU A 81 -2.22 1.04 -12.04
C GLU A 81 -1.85 0.07 -10.90
N THR A 82 -2.29 -1.17 -11.02
CA THR A 82 -1.91 -2.27 -10.12
C THR A 82 -0.67 -2.97 -10.67
N ILE A 83 0.29 -3.28 -9.81
CA ILE A 83 1.46 -4.05 -10.24
C ILE A 83 1.07 -5.53 -10.28
N ASP A 84 0.53 -5.98 -11.40
CA ASP A 84 0.30 -7.41 -11.67
C ASP A 84 1.49 -8.00 -12.43
N ASP A 85 2.01 -7.23 -13.40
CA ASP A 85 3.32 -7.40 -14.03
C ASP A 85 4.26 -6.28 -13.54
N VAL A 86 5.48 -6.64 -13.14
CA VAL A 86 6.48 -5.67 -12.66
C VAL A 86 7.00 -4.74 -13.76
N HIS A 87 6.91 -5.16 -15.03
CA HIS A 87 7.35 -4.36 -16.17
C HIS A 87 6.48 -3.14 -16.47
N CYS A 88 5.28 -3.02 -15.88
CA CYS A 88 4.51 -1.77 -15.99
C CYS A 88 5.29 -0.55 -15.43
N LEU A 89 6.25 -0.77 -14.52
CA LEU A 89 7.14 0.27 -13.99
C LEU A 89 7.99 0.96 -15.07
N ASP A 90 8.24 0.30 -16.20
CA ASP A 90 8.97 0.87 -17.34
C ASP A 90 8.26 2.14 -17.87
N SER A 91 6.93 2.21 -17.76
CA SER A 91 6.14 3.38 -18.18
C SER A 91 6.23 4.57 -17.22
N TYR A 92 6.72 4.35 -16.00
CA TYR A 92 6.79 5.36 -14.93
C TYR A 92 8.21 5.79 -14.58
N LEU A 93 9.22 5.13 -15.14
CA LEU A 93 10.62 5.38 -14.87
C LEU A 93 11.36 5.79 -16.15
N PRO A 94 12.29 6.76 -16.08
CA PRO A 94 13.15 7.04 -17.21
C PRO A 94 14.12 5.87 -17.44
N ALA A 95 14.53 5.65 -18.70
CA ALA A 95 15.41 4.54 -19.10
C ALA A 95 16.68 4.38 -18.22
N ARG A 96 17.25 5.50 -17.75
CA ARG A 96 18.43 5.53 -16.87
C ARG A 96 18.20 5.03 -15.44
N SER A 97 16.94 4.89 -15.03
CA SER A 97 16.51 4.50 -13.68
C SER A 97 15.79 3.16 -13.68
N LEU A 98 15.79 2.44 -14.80
CA LEU A 98 15.30 1.06 -14.86
C LEU A 98 16.27 0.15 -14.09
N PHE A 99 15.71 -0.85 -13.44
CA PHE A 99 16.45 -1.84 -12.66
C PHE A 99 15.71 -3.17 -12.71
N SER A 100 16.37 -4.25 -12.26
CA SER A 100 15.71 -5.55 -12.15
C SER A 100 14.63 -5.49 -11.06
N TYR A 101 13.37 -5.53 -11.46
CA TYR A 101 12.25 -5.41 -10.53
C TYR A 101 12.05 -6.69 -9.71
N PRO A 102 11.97 -6.59 -8.37
CA PRO A 102 11.70 -7.76 -7.56
C PRO A 102 10.30 -8.32 -7.83
N ALA A 103 10.21 -9.63 -8.09
CA ALA A 103 8.94 -10.31 -8.35
C ALA A 103 7.92 -10.18 -7.21
N TYR A 104 8.37 -9.92 -5.97
CA TYR A 104 7.49 -9.72 -4.82
C TYR A 104 6.58 -8.50 -4.95
N LEU A 105 6.88 -7.55 -5.85
CA LEU A 105 6.05 -6.36 -6.08
C LEU A 105 4.68 -6.74 -6.65
N SER A 106 4.63 -7.82 -7.45
CA SER A 106 3.39 -8.31 -8.05
C SER A 106 2.34 -8.61 -6.98
N GLY A 107 1.14 -8.07 -7.18
CA GLY A 107 -0.03 -8.24 -6.34
C GLY A 107 -0.04 -7.43 -5.03
N ARG A 108 1.08 -6.84 -4.58
CA ARG A 108 1.15 -6.04 -3.33
C ARG A 108 1.55 -4.58 -3.51
N ALA A 109 1.81 -4.15 -4.74
CA ALA A 109 2.16 -2.78 -5.05
C ALA A 109 1.15 -2.15 -6.03
N MET A 110 1.10 -0.83 -6.01
CA MET A 110 0.30 -0.03 -6.95
C MET A 110 0.98 1.31 -7.22
N ILE A 111 0.72 1.84 -8.41
CA ILE A 111 1.08 3.19 -8.81
C ILE A 111 -0.09 4.12 -8.50
N VAL A 112 0.21 5.24 -7.85
CA VAL A 112 -0.78 6.26 -7.54
C VAL A 112 -0.32 7.64 -7.98
N LYS A 113 -1.27 8.52 -8.26
CA LYS A 113 -1.00 9.96 -8.45
C LYS A 113 -0.47 10.54 -7.14
N LYS A 114 0.57 11.38 -7.21
CA LYS A 114 0.99 12.19 -6.07
C LYS A 114 -0.04 13.30 -5.85
N VAL A 115 -0.68 13.33 -4.67
CA VAL A 115 -1.78 14.26 -4.35
C VAL A 115 -1.48 15.08 -3.10
N LYS A 116 -2.08 16.28 -3.02
CA LYS A 116 -2.04 17.10 -1.81
C LYS A 116 -3.06 16.58 -0.79
N ARG A 117 -2.57 16.07 0.35
CA ARG A 117 -3.43 15.55 1.42
C ARG A 117 -4.07 16.69 2.21
N ILE A 118 -5.36 16.58 2.48
CA ILE A 118 -6.05 17.38 3.51
C ILE A 118 -5.73 16.74 4.88
N PRO A 119 -5.19 17.48 5.88
CA PRO A 119 -4.69 16.90 7.13
C PRO A 119 -5.83 16.57 8.12
N VAL A 120 -6.80 15.75 7.67
CA VAL A 120 -7.97 15.32 8.45
C VAL A 120 -8.19 13.82 8.21
N GLU A 121 -8.59 13.10 9.24
CA GLU A 121 -9.04 11.70 9.13
C GLU A 121 -10.56 11.65 8.93
N CYS A 122 -11.01 11.23 7.75
CA CYS A 122 -12.44 11.10 7.44
C CYS A 122 -12.97 9.76 7.97
N VAL A 123 -13.52 9.75 9.18
CA VAL A 123 -14.04 8.55 9.86
C VAL A 123 -15.57 8.47 9.74
N VAL A 124 -16.09 7.33 9.26
CA VAL A 124 -17.53 7.02 9.23
C VAL A 124 -17.82 5.85 10.17
N ARG A 125 -18.87 5.96 10.99
CA ARG A 125 -19.27 4.93 11.97
C ARG A 125 -20.72 4.51 11.72
N GLY A 126 -20.92 3.29 11.22
CA GLY A 126 -22.25 2.67 11.12
C GLY A 126 -22.72 2.00 12.42
N TYR A 127 -21.78 1.70 13.31
CA TYR A 127 -22.00 1.13 14.64
C TYR A 127 -21.10 1.84 15.66
N ILE A 128 -21.57 1.95 16.90
CA ILE A 128 -20.79 2.54 17.99
C ILE A 128 -19.83 1.49 18.58
N SER A 129 -18.54 1.81 18.60
CA SER A 129 -17.47 0.96 19.14
C SER A 129 -16.18 1.76 19.36
N GLY A 130 -15.21 1.15 20.05
CA GLY A 130 -13.88 1.72 20.28
C GLY A 130 -13.93 3.06 21.00
N SER A 131 -13.15 4.04 20.53
CA SER A 131 -13.08 5.38 21.15
C SER A 131 -14.43 6.09 21.24
N ALA A 132 -15.30 5.93 20.24
CA ALA A 132 -16.63 6.55 20.27
C ALA A 132 -17.54 5.95 21.34
N TRP A 133 -17.40 4.65 21.64
CA TRP A 133 -18.13 4.03 22.74
C TRP A 133 -17.62 4.51 24.10
N ALA A 134 -16.29 4.57 24.27
CA ALA A 134 -15.69 5.05 25.51
C ALA A 134 -16.03 6.52 25.84
N GLU A 135 -16.17 7.36 24.81
CA GLU A 135 -16.64 8.74 24.94
C GLU A 135 -18.13 8.81 25.27
N TYR A 136 -18.97 7.98 24.64
CA TYR A 136 -20.41 7.93 24.90
C TYR A 136 -20.78 7.47 26.32
N GLN A 137 -19.92 6.69 26.98
CA GLN A 137 -20.14 6.21 28.34
C GLN A 137 -19.85 7.24 29.44
N GLN A 138 -19.26 8.39 29.09
CA GLN A 138 -18.96 9.49 30.02
C GLN A 138 -20.12 10.48 30.06
#